data_AF-A0A930G1P6-F1
#
_entry.id   AF-A0A930G1P6-F1
#
_cell.length_a   1.000
_cell.length_b   1.000
_cell.length_c   1.000
_cell.angle_alpha   90.00
_cell.angle_beta   90.00
_cell.angle_gamma   90.00
#
_symmetry.space_group_name_H-M   'P 1'
#
loop_
_entity.id
_entity.type
_entity.pdbx_description
1 polymer ?
#
loop_
_entity_poly.entity_id
_entity_poly.type
_entity_poly.pdbx_seq_one_letter_code
_entity_poly.pdbx_strand_id
1 'polypeptide(L)' 'MADCREPDWPAPPGVRALQTLRTGGCSPAPWASFNLGDHVGDAPARVTANRAELRRQLPSEPLWLS' A
#
# COMPACT_ATOMS: atom_id res chain seq x y z
N MET A 1 2.71 -9.51 5.99
CA MET A 1 1.85 -8.34 6.21
C MET A 1 2.49 -7.15 5.52
N ALA A 2 1.73 -6.17 5.05
CA ALA A 2 2.33 -4.97 4.45
C ALA A 2 3.27 -4.27 5.44
N ASP A 3 4.44 -3.86 4.97
CA ASP A 3 5.44 -3.19 5.79
C ASP A 3 5.19 -1.67 5.73
N CYS A 4 4.88 -1.06 6.87
CA CYS A 4 4.42 0.32 6.97
C CYS A 4 5.17 1.07 8.06
N ARG A 5 5.41 2.36 7.83
CA ARG A 5 5.95 3.30 8.84
C ARG A 5 4.90 4.35 9.19
N GLU A 6 4.81 4.69 10.46
CA GLU A 6 4.02 5.83 10.90
C GLU A 6 4.88 7.09 10.87
N PRO A 7 4.40 8.22 10.31
CA PRO A 7 5.13 9.46 10.34
C PRO A 7 5.13 10.06 11.75
N ASP A 8 6.29 10.50 12.21
CA ASP A 8 6.45 11.18 13.49
C ASP A 8 6.09 12.67 13.34
N TRP A 9 4.81 12.97 13.54
CA TRP A 9 4.27 14.33 13.50
C TRP A 9 3.04 14.48 14.41
N PRO A 10 2.71 15.69 14.88
CA PRO A 10 1.57 15.92 15.75
C PRO A 10 0.24 15.91 14.96
N ALA A 11 -0.19 14.73 14.52
CA ALA A 11 -1.46 14.57 13.82
C ALA A 11 -2.65 15.03 14.70
N PRO A 12 -3.66 15.72 14.14
CA PRO A 12 -4.88 16.05 14.88
C PRO A 12 -5.61 14.79 15.40
N PRO A 13 -6.40 14.90 16.48
CA PRO A 13 -7.23 13.80 16.95
C PRO A 13 -8.12 13.23 15.84
N GLY A 14 -8.16 11.91 15.71
CA GLY A 14 -8.94 11.22 14.67
C GLY A 14 -8.23 11.05 13.32
N VAL A 15 -7.05 11.67 13.14
CA VAL A 15 -6.22 11.47 11.95
C VAL A 15 -5.17 10.39 12.23
N ARG A 16 -5.05 9.41 11.33
CA ARG A 16 -3.97 8.43 11.29
C ARG A 16 -3.30 8.48 9.94
N ALA A 17 -1.99 8.26 9.91
CA ALA A 17 -1.20 8.23 8.68
C ALA A 17 -0.22 7.05 8.73
N LEU A 18 0.07 6.47 7.57
CA LEU A 18 1.11 5.48 7.38
C LEU A 18 1.76 5.68 6.01
N GLN A 19 2.97 5.18 5.86
CA GLN A 19 3.71 5.11 4.60
C GLN A 19 4.11 3.66 4.34
N THR A 20 3.67 3.09 3.23
CA THR A 20 4.07 1.74 2.83
C THR A 20 5.52 1.70 2.38
N LEU A 21 6.18 0.57 2.58
CA LEU A 21 7.49 0.27 2.02
C LEU A 21 7.34 -0.68 0.81
N ARG A 22 8.43 -0.83 0.04
CA ARG A 22 8.44 -1.72 -1.13
C ARG A 22 8.47 -3.20 -0.76
N THR A 23 8.73 -3.55 0.49
CA THR A 23 8.83 -4.91 1.04
C THR A 23 7.46 -5.52 1.32
N GLY A 24 7.38 -6.85 1.34
CA GLY A 24 6.20 -7.58 1.80
C GLY A 24 5.09 -7.78 0.75
N GLY A 25 5.34 -7.51 -0.53
CA GLY A 25 4.40 -7.79 -1.61
C GLY A 25 4.79 -8.93 -2.53
N CYS A 26 3.99 -9.15 -3.58
CA CYS A 26 4.13 -10.28 -4.50
C CYS A 26 4.56 -9.91 -5.93
N SER A 27 4.77 -8.62 -6.21
CA SER A 27 5.21 -8.16 -7.53
C SER A 27 6.67 -8.53 -7.81
N PRO A 28 7.03 -8.95 -9.03
CA PRO A 28 8.43 -9.13 -9.42
C PRO A 28 9.05 -7.80 -9.90
N ALA A 29 10.35 -7.80 -10.19
CA ALA A 29 11.01 -6.66 -10.85
C ALA A 29 10.30 -6.32 -12.18
N PRO A 30 10.20 -5.03 -12.56
CA PRO A 30 10.71 -3.84 -11.87
C PRO A 30 9.83 -3.32 -10.71
N TRP A 31 8.67 -3.94 -10.47
CA TRP A 31 7.69 -3.53 -9.45
C TRP A 31 7.91 -4.15 -8.07
N ALA A 32 9.00 -4.92 -7.91
CA ALA A 32 9.26 -5.66 -6.69
C ALA A 32 9.24 -4.79 -5.43
N SER A 33 8.52 -5.13 -4.36
CA SER A 33 7.62 -6.27 -4.17
C SER A 33 6.17 -5.85 -3.92
N PHE A 34 5.95 -4.72 -3.24
CA PHE A 34 4.64 -4.23 -2.83
C PHE A 34 4.17 -3.05 -3.70
N ASN A 35 3.91 -3.32 -4.98
CA ASN A 35 3.38 -2.33 -5.90
C ASN A 35 1.86 -2.17 -5.75
N LEU A 36 1.41 -0.93 -5.58
CA LEU A 36 0.00 -0.55 -5.47
C LEU A 36 -0.51 0.23 -6.70
N GLY A 37 0.39 0.63 -7.60
CA GLY A 37 0.05 1.36 -8.83
C GLY A 37 -0.46 0.40 -9.91
N ASP A 38 -1.63 0.72 -10.48
CA ASP A 38 -2.31 -0.08 -11.51
C ASP A 38 -2.06 0.42 -12.95
N HIS A 39 -1.39 1.57 -13.12
CA HIS A 39 -1.12 2.20 -14.42
C HIS A 39 0.36 2.18 -14.82
N VAL A 40 1.17 1.34 -14.17
CA VAL A 40 2.65 1.28 -14.35
C VAL A 40 3.13 0.01 -15.07
N GLY A 41 2.21 -0.79 -15.60
CA GLY A 41 2.51 -1.99 -16.39
C GLY A 41 2.66 -3.30 -15.61
N ASP A 42 2.46 -3.30 -14.28
CA ASP A 42 2.44 -4.56 -13.50
C ASP A 42 1.17 -5.36 -13.78
N ALA A 43 1.20 -6.65 -13.44
CA ALA A 43 0.05 -7.52 -13.57
C ALA A 43 -1.08 -7.08 -12.62
N PRO A 44 -2.31 -6.80 -13.11
CA PRO A 44 -3.41 -6.31 -12.28
C PRO A 44 -3.71 -7.20 -11.06
N ALA A 45 -3.63 -8.53 -11.21
CA ALA A 45 -3.84 -9.47 -10.11
C ALA A 45 -2.84 -9.31 -8.95
N ARG A 46 -1.59 -8.93 -9.25
CA ARG A 46 -0.55 -8.69 -8.22
C ARG A 46 -0.81 -7.37 -7.50
N VAL A 47 -1.19 -6.33 -8.24
CA VAL A 47 -1.61 -5.05 -7.67
C VAL A 47 -2.82 -5.26 -6.76
N THR A 48 -3.85 -5.99 -7.21
CA THR A 48 -5.01 -6.34 -6.38
C THR A 48 -4.62 -7.09 -5.11
N ALA A 49 -3.72 -8.08 -5.20
CA ALA A 49 -3.24 -8.81 -4.01
C ALA A 49 -2.49 -7.91 -3.03
N ASN A 50 -1.61 -7.03 -3.51
CA ASN A 50 -0.90 -6.06 -2.67
C ASN A 50 -1.88 -5.06 -2.02
N ARG A 51 -2.87 -4.56 -2.77
CA ARG A 51 -3.93 -3.67 -2.25
C ARG A 51 -4.76 -4.36 -1.17
N ALA A 52 -5.09 -5.64 -1.35
CA ALA A 52 -5.81 -6.43 -0.35
C ALA A 52 -5.00 -6.59 0.95
N GLU A 53 -3.68 -6.70 0.86
CA GLU A 53 -2.82 -6.74 2.04
C GLU A 53 -2.76 -5.38 2.76
N LEU A 54 -2.66 -4.26 2.03
CA LEU A 54 -2.76 -2.92 2.64
C LEU A 54 -4.13 -2.74 3.34
N ARG A 55 -5.21 -3.18 2.69
CA ARG A 55 -6.57 -3.05 3.21
C ARG A 55 -6.75 -3.64 4.61
N ARG A 56 -5.98 -4.68 4.96
CA ARG A 56 -6.00 -5.30 6.31
C ARG A 56 -5.53 -4.35 7.42
N GLN A 57 -4.78 -3.30 7.09
CA GLN A 57 -4.29 -2.29 8.04
C GLN A 57 -5.16 -1.03 8.07
N LEU A 58 -6.15 -0.93 7.19
CA LEU A 58 -7.01 0.23 7.05
C LEU A 58 -8.39 -0.03 7.66
N PRO A 59 -9.09 1.01 8.14
CA PRO A 59 -10.44 0.86 8.65
C PRO A 59 -11.46 0.57 7.53
N SER A 60 -11.23 1.10 6.33
CA SER A 60 -12.12 1.00 5.15
C SER A 60 -11.31 0.81 3.87
N GLU A 61 -12.00 0.60 2.74
CA GLU A 61 -11.34 0.62 1.44
C GLU A 61 -10.76 2.02 1.17
N PRO A 62 -9.47 2.13 0.79
CA PRO A 62 -8.89 3.41 0.42
C PRO A 62 -9.43 3.92 -0.92
N LEU A 63 -9.44 5.24 -1.08
CA LEU A 63 -9.64 5.87 -2.39
C LEU A 63 -8.29 5.88 -3.13
N TRP A 64 -8.27 5.26 -4.30
CA TRP A 64 -7.09 5.21 -5.16
C TRP A 64 -7.05 6.45 -6.04
N LEU A 65 -5.90 7.14 -6.05
CA LEU A 65 -5.63 8.24 -6.96
C LEU A 65 -5.00 7.66 -8.23
N SER A 66 -5.65 7.86 -9.37
CA SER A 66 -5.22 7.44 -10.69
C SER A 66 -4.48 8.55 -11.42
#